data_AF-A0A524NL46-F1
#
_entry.id   AF-A0A524NL46-F1
#
_cell.length_a   1.000
_cell.length_b   1.000
_cell.length_c   1.000
_cell.angle_alpha   90.00
_cell.angle_beta   90.00
_cell.angle_gamma   90.00
#
_symmetry.space_group_name_H-M   'P 1'
#
loop_
_entity.id
_entity.type
_entity.pdbx_description
1 polymer ?
#
loop_
_entity_poly.entity_id
_entity_poly.type
_entity_poly.pdbx_seq_one_letter_code
_entity_poly.pdbx_strand_id
1 'polypeptide(L)'
;MHYQAIENYAIIGNMRSAALVGLNGSIDWFCFLHFDSPSVFASILNEHKGGYFRIAPTDPKSKNRQYYWPDTIVLISSAYNLDRALG
;
A
#
# COMPACT_ATOMS: atom_id res chain seq x y z
N MET A 1 11.56 -8.11 -1.21
CA MET A 1 11.11 -7.00 -0.34
C MET A 1 10.54 -7.72 0.86
N HIS A 2 11.11 -7.54 2.04
CA HIS A 2 10.68 -8.34 3.19
C HIS A 2 9.18 -8.15 3.45
N TYR A 3 8.51 -9.23 3.85
CA TYR A 3 7.13 -9.17 4.31
C TYR A 3 6.95 -8.05 5.34
N GLN A 4 5.89 -7.25 5.17
CA GLN A 4 5.53 -6.23 6.14
C GLN A 4 4.69 -6.87 7.25
N ALA A 5 4.73 -6.30 8.46
CA ALA A 5 3.78 -6.67 9.50
C ALA A 5 2.35 -6.42 9.00
N ILE A 6 1.40 -7.26 9.40
CA ILE A 6 0.01 -7.16 8.92
C ILE A 6 -0.63 -5.81 9.25
N GLU A 7 -0.25 -5.21 10.38
CA GLU A 7 -0.67 -3.88 10.85
C GLU A 7 -0.20 -2.73 9.95
N ASN A 8 0.79 -2.96 9.08
CA ASN A 8 1.26 -1.97 8.11
C ASN A 8 0.43 -1.94 6.82
N TYR A 9 -0.63 -2.76 6.72
CA TYR A 9 -1.53 -2.78 5.58
C TYR A 9 -2.85 -2.10 5.89
N ALA A 10 -3.31 -1.30 4.94
CA ALA A 10 -4.67 -0.81 4.87
C ALA A 10 -5.43 -1.47 3.71
N ILE A 11 -6.74 -1.58 3.85
CA ILE A 11 -7.66 -2.08 2.82
C ILE A 11 -8.32 -0.90 2.10
N ILE A 12 -8.30 -0.91 0.77
CA ILE A 12 -9.19 -0.07 -0.05
C ILE A 12 -10.09 -0.97 -0.88
N GLY A 13 -11.32 -0.54 -1.18
CA GLY A 13 -12.25 -1.34 -1.97
C GLY A 13 -13.48 -0.56 -2.42
N ASN A 14 -14.25 -1.18 -3.31
CA ASN A 14 -15.42 -0.57 -3.94
C ASN A 14 -16.63 -1.52 -3.96
N MET A 15 -16.72 -2.43 -2.98
CA MET A 15 -17.70 -3.52 -2.87
C MET A 15 -17.65 -4.58 -4.00
N ARG A 16 -16.86 -4.37 -5.06
CA ARG A 16 -16.63 -5.38 -6.11
C ARG A 16 -15.29 -6.07 -5.93
N SER A 17 -14.27 -5.32 -5.50
CA SER A 17 -12.98 -5.85 -5.14
C SER A 17 -12.34 -5.02 -4.01
N ALA A 18 -11.20 -5.49 -3.52
CA ALA A 18 -10.34 -4.81 -2.57
C ALA A 18 -8.86 -4.99 -2.90
N ALA A 19 -8.03 -4.08 -2.40
CA ALA A 19 -6.59 -4.13 -2.48
C ALA A 19 -5.96 -3.87 -1.10
N LEU A 20 -4.82 -4.51 -0.83
CA LEU A 20 -3.99 -4.25 0.34
C LEU A 20 -2.91 -3.24 0.00
N VAL A 21 -2.94 -2.10 0.67
CA VAL A 21 -1.99 -1.00 0.52
C VAL A 21 -1.01 -1.01 1.69
N GLY A 22 0.27 -1.27 1.42
CA GLY A 22 1.33 -1.21 2.42
C GLY A 22 1.69 0.22 2.83
N LEU A 23 2.21 0.39 4.04
CA LEU A 23 2.68 1.66 4.59
C LEU A 23 3.78 2.32 3.72
N ASN A 24 4.51 1.53 2.94
CA ASN A 24 5.52 1.98 1.98
C ASN A 24 4.95 2.49 0.63
N GLY A 25 3.62 2.59 0.49
CA GLY A 25 2.95 3.02 -0.74
C GLY A 25 2.81 1.93 -1.82
N SER A 26 3.02 0.66 -1.47
CA SER A 26 2.78 -0.46 -2.39
C SER A 26 1.33 -0.97 -2.31
N ILE A 27 0.87 -1.56 -3.41
CA ILE A 27 -0.25 -2.49 -3.46
C ILE A 27 0.35 -3.89 -3.57
N ASP A 28 0.28 -4.64 -2.48
CA ASP A 28 0.91 -5.96 -2.34
C ASP A 28 -0.07 -7.11 -2.63
N TRP A 29 -1.37 -6.84 -2.58
CA TRP A 29 -2.41 -7.78 -2.98
C TRP A 29 -3.57 -7.06 -3.64
N PHE A 30 -4.06 -7.58 -4.75
CA PHE A 30 -5.22 -7.03 -5.47
C PHE A 30 -5.82 -8.05 -6.45
N CYS A 31 -7.11 -8.34 -6.32
CA CYS A 31 -7.88 -9.03 -7.36
C CYS A 31 -8.53 -8.00 -8.28
N PHE A 32 -8.26 -8.04 -9.58
CA PHE A 32 -8.81 -7.03 -10.49
C PHE A 32 -10.28 -7.34 -10.82
N LEU A 33 -11.15 -6.31 -10.82
CA LEU A 33 -12.60 -6.36 -11.12
C LEU A 33 -13.50 -7.05 -10.08
N HIS A 34 -13.15 -8.24 -9.59
CA HIS A 34 -13.97 -9.01 -8.63
C HIS A 34 -13.13 -9.68 -7.53
N PHE A 35 -13.74 -9.96 -6.37
CA PHE A 35 -13.06 -10.63 -5.25
C PHE A 35 -12.54 -12.04 -5.57
N ASP A 36 -13.24 -12.77 -6.43
CA ASP A 36 -12.92 -14.13 -6.85
C ASP A 36 -12.06 -14.19 -8.13
N SER A 37 -11.68 -13.04 -8.68
CA SER A 37 -10.77 -12.98 -9.81
C SER A 37 -9.35 -13.37 -9.40
N PRO A 38 -8.53 -13.90 -10.32
CA PRO A 38 -7.10 -14.10 -10.08
C PRO A 38 -6.44 -12.80 -9.58
N SER A 39 -5.57 -12.93 -8.59
CA SER A 39 -4.83 -11.79 -8.06
C SER A 39 -3.81 -11.28 -9.09
N VAL A 40 -3.81 -9.98 -9.35
CA VAL A 40 -2.78 -9.31 -10.17
C VAL A 40 -1.50 -9.10 -9.36
N PHE A 41 -1.64 -8.84 -8.05
CA PHE A 41 -0.55 -8.78 -7.08
C PHE A 41 -0.82 -9.73 -5.93
N ALA A 42 0.23 -10.38 -5.43
CA ALA A 42 0.18 -11.33 -4.33
C ALA A 42 1.53 -11.43 -3.59
N SER A 43 2.28 -10.33 -3.48
CA SER A 43 3.59 -10.32 -2.80
C SER A 43 3.47 -10.70 -1.31
N ILE A 44 2.29 -10.52 -0.70
CA ILE A 44 1.99 -11.00 0.66
C ILE A 44 2.08 -12.54 0.80
N LEU A 45 1.86 -13.29 -0.29
CA LEU A 45 1.99 -14.75 -0.32
C LEU A 45 3.36 -15.21 -0.81
N ASN A 46 3.98 -14.43 -1.70
CA ASN A 46 5.29 -14.73 -2.24
C ASN A 46 6.00 -13.45 -2.69
N GLU A 47 6.97 -12.97 -1.91
CA GLU A 47 7.66 -11.71 -2.21
C GLU A 47 8.46 -11.70 -3.52
N HIS A 48 8.78 -12.88 -4.07
CA HIS A 48 9.61 -13.01 -5.28
C HIS A 48 8.77 -13.18 -6.56
N LYS A 49 7.61 -13.82 -6.47
CA LYS A 49 6.75 -14.14 -7.62
C LYS A 49 5.43 -13.39 -7.64
N GLY A 50 4.97 -12.93 -6.47
CA GLY A 50 3.64 -12.34 -6.32
C GLY A 50 3.50 -10.95 -6.92
N GLY A 51 4.60 -10.23 -7.13
CA GLY A 51 4.59 -8.89 -7.71
C GLY A 51 3.87 -7.85 -6.83
N TYR A 52 4.06 -6.58 -7.16
CA TYR A 52 3.42 -5.46 -6.49
C TYR A 52 3.44 -4.24 -7.42
N PHE A 53 2.59 -3.25 -7.14
CA PHE A 53 2.68 -1.91 -7.73
C PHE A 53 3.03 -0.92 -6.63
N ARG A 54 3.97 0.01 -6.84
CA ARG A 54 4.38 0.94 -5.79
C ARG A 54 4.57 2.35 -6.31
N ILE A 55 4.01 3.30 -5.58
CA ILE A 55 4.30 4.72 -5.73
C ILE A 55 4.93 5.17 -4.41
N ALA A 56 6.19 5.57 -4.46
CA ALA A 56 6.93 6.05 -3.30
C ALA A 56 7.99 7.08 -3.74
N PRO A 57 8.38 8.02 -2.86
CA PRO A 57 9.52 8.87 -3.11
C PRO A 57 10.79 8.03 -3.34
N THR A 58 11.70 8.55 -4.16
CA THR A 58 13.02 7.95 -4.37
C THR A 58 13.97 8.19 -3.19
N ASP A 59 13.63 9.12 -2.31
CA ASP A 59 14.43 9.49 -1.16
C ASP A 59 14.26 8.48 0.00
N PRO A 60 15.33 7.76 0.37
CA PRO A 60 15.27 6.71 1.39
C PRO A 60 15.03 7.24 2.81
N LYS A 61 15.19 8.55 3.05
CA LYS A 61 14.91 9.18 4.35
C LYS A 61 13.44 9.58 4.52
N SER A 62 12.63 9.41 3.48
CA SER A 62 11.20 9.71 3.56
C SER A 62 10.52 8.85 4.62
N LYS A 63 9.77 9.49 5.50
CA LYS A 63 8.89 8.83 6.45
C LYS A 63 7.51 8.68 5.84
N ASN A 64 6.89 7.54 6.05
CA ASN A 64 5.53 7.28 5.59
C ASN A 64 4.54 7.39 6.74
N ARG A 65 3.35 7.90 6.44
CA ARG A 65 2.21 7.91 7.34
C ARG A 65 0.98 7.48 6.58
N GLN A 66 0.19 6.62 7.22
CA GLN A 66 -1.04 6.11 6.65
C GLN A 66 -2.15 6.15 7.70
N TYR A 67 -3.35 6.56 7.31
CA TYR A 67 -4.54 6.56 8.16
C TYR A 67 -5.80 6.67 7.30
N TYR A 68 -6.92 6.19 7.82
CA TYR A 68 -8.22 6.48 7.23
C TYR A 68 -8.68 7.87 7.65
N TRP A 69 -9.20 8.65 6.70
CA TRP A 69 -9.79 9.94 7.01
C TRP A 69 -11.01 9.74 7.94
N PRO A 70 -11.13 10.50 9.04
CA PRO A 70 -12.16 10.27 10.06
C PRO A 70 -13.56 10.10 9.46
N ASP A 71 -14.28 9.09 9.96
CA ASP A 71 -15.66 8.76 9.56
C ASP A 71 -15.85 8.42 8.07
N THR A 72 -14.78 8.02 7.37
CA THR A 72 -14.83 7.61 5.97
C THR A 72 -14.04 6.33 5.70
N ILE A 73 -14.19 5.79 4.49
CA ILE A 73 -13.35 4.70 3.94
C ILE A 73 -12.18 5.23 3.09
N VAL A 74 -11.88 6.53 3.16
CA VAL A 74 -10.81 7.14 2.37
C VAL A 74 -9.47 6.90 3.05
N LEU A 75 -8.59 6.15 2.38
CA LEU A 75 -7.21 5.97 2.84
C LEU A 75 -6.34 7.15 2.42
N ILE A 76 -5.69 7.78 3.40
CA ILE A 76 -4.66 8.78 3.16
C ILE A 76 -3.29 8.13 3.39
N SER A 77 -2.47 8.10 2.35
CA SER A 77 -1.06 7.70 2.41
C SER A 77 -0.19 8.89 2.03
N SER A 78 0.71 9.30 2.92
CA SER A 78 1.64 10.39 2.68
C SER A 78 3.07 9.96 2.99
N ALA A 79 4.00 10.48 2.19
CA ALA A 79 5.42 10.35 2.42
C ALA A 79 6.03 11.75 2.51
N TYR A 80 6.90 11.97 3.49
CA TYR A 80 7.48 13.28 3.75
C TYR A 80 8.94 13.15 4.17
N ASN A 81 9.77 14.09 3.75
CA ASN A 81 11.12 14.25 4.28
C ASN A 81 11.23 15.61 4.99
N LEU A 82 11.53 15.57 6.29
CA LEU A 82 11.70 16.76 7.13
C LEU A 82 13.01 17.50 6.86
N ASP A 83 14.03 16.81 6.36
CA ASP A 83 15.33 17.41 6.02
C ASP A 83 15.23 18.32 4.78
N ARG A 84 14.20 18.12 3.95
CA ARG A 84 14.00 18.86 2.68
C ARG A 84 13.22 20.17 2.86
N ALA A 85 12.63 20.40 4.04
CA ALA A 85 11.88 21.61 4.36
C ALA A 85 12.76 22.76 4.91
N LEU A 86 14.04 22.49 5.14
CA LEU A 86 15.02 23.42 5.73
C LEU A 86 16.12 23.85 4.73
N GLY A 87 15.92 23.60 3.44
CA GLY A 87 16.83 23.98 2.36
C GLY A 87 16.28 25.08 1.47
#